data_AF-C3NG51-F1
#
_entry.id   AF-C3NG51-F1
#
_cell.length_a   1.000
_cell.length_b   1.000
_cell.length_c   1.000
_cell.angle_alpha   90.00
_cell.angle_beta   90.00
_cell.angle_gamma   90.00
#
_symmetry.space_group_name_H-M   'P 1'
#
loop_
_entity.id
_entity.type
_entity.pdbx_description
1 polymer ?
#
loop_
_entity_poly.entity_id
_entity_poly.type
_entity_poly.pdbx_seq_one_letter_code
_entity_poly.pdbx_strand_id
1 'polypeptide(L)'
;MEIEIKTPSATVKINNDNKQTEIINGRDRIVIGRVYYYLTKTIFLIPRLYGITAKEPLVNWKNEFERQFTHILTNELSLAKLLTLELYFKITSPKMSIIGTIQNGKVEAKVELKVLPELELQEDKIRSLVKIDSFYFSDINKKRPYIIPAIRAGLVASFYKFLPIRFEGAPGIPKTLGIISDFINSMVLPQGYSEEVLAHKIYIKDDEVYCDDNILYNADSSVLSLFPIVYFIKNSSNNDIIVIEQPEVHLEEFKETLKELLKMSKAKLVLVSNEAIST
;
A
#
# COMPACT_ATOMS: atom_id res chain seq x y z
N MET A 1 -15.08 -3.10 -1.81
CA MET A 1 -14.52 -2.45 -0.64
C MET A 1 -14.17 -1.01 -0.98
N GLU A 2 -14.80 -0.06 -0.29
CA GLU A 2 -14.52 1.38 -0.40
C GLU A 2 -13.81 1.85 0.88
N ILE A 3 -12.82 2.74 0.74
CA ILE A 3 -12.11 3.37 1.86
C ILE A 3 -12.38 4.88 1.79
N GLU A 4 -13.07 5.40 2.79
CA GLU A 4 -13.27 6.83 3.02
C GLU A 4 -12.26 7.32 4.05
N ILE A 5 -11.57 8.43 3.75
CA ILE A 5 -10.65 9.11 4.65
C ILE A 5 -11.08 10.57 4.73
N LYS A 6 -11.23 11.06 5.96
CA LYS A 6 -11.63 12.44 6.24
C LYS A 6 -10.62 13.10 7.16
N THR A 7 -9.99 14.16 6.66
CA THR A 7 -9.17 15.09 7.43
C THR A 7 -10.01 16.34 7.77
N PRO A 8 -9.49 17.29 8.57
CA PRO A 8 -10.18 18.56 8.81
C PRO A 8 -10.43 19.37 7.54
N SER A 9 -9.65 19.14 6.47
CA SER A 9 -9.72 19.95 5.24
C SER A 9 -10.23 19.20 4.01
N ALA A 10 -10.34 17.87 4.03
CA ALA A 10 -10.73 17.09 2.87
C ALA A 10 -11.44 15.77 3.25
N THR A 11 -12.30 15.30 2.34
CA THR A 11 -12.87 13.95 2.37
C THR A 11 -12.56 13.28 1.03
N VAL A 12 -12.01 12.07 1.07
CA VAL A 12 -11.66 11.28 -0.12
C VAL A 12 -12.22 9.88 0.03
N LYS A 13 -12.80 9.35 -1.05
CA LYS A 13 -13.32 7.98 -1.13
C LYS A 13 -12.60 7.26 -2.25
N ILE A 14 -12.14 6.04 -1.97
CA ILE A 14 -11.40 5.20 -2.91
C ILE A 14 -12.03 3.82 -2.97
N ASN A 15 -12.36 3.35 -4.16
CA ASN A 15 -12.97 2.05 -4.40
C ASN A 15 -11.93 1.00 -4.82
N ASN A 16 -11.61 0.06 -3.95
CA ASN A 16 -10.58 -0.94 -4.20
C ASN A 16 -11.01 -2.07 -5.14
N ASP A 17 -12.30 -2.20 -5.46
CA ASP A 17 -12.83 -3.30 -6.29
C ASP A 17 -12.68 -3.02 -7.78
N ASN A 18 -12.72 -1.75 -8.18
CA ASN A 18 -12.52 -1.38 -9.57
C ASN A 18 -11.02 -1.20 -9.90
N LYS A 19 -10.68 -1.37 -11.18
CA LYS A 19 -9.33 -1.12 -11.71
C LYS A 19 -9.11 0.36 -12.05
N GLN A 20 -10.16 1.19 -12.00
CA GLN A 20 -10.05 2.59 -12.39
C GLN A 20 -9.01 3.32 -11.52
N THR A 21 -8.17 4.10 -12.21
CA THR A 21 -7.24 5.02 -11.56
C THR A 21 -8.04 6.05 -10.78
N GLU A 22 -7.64 6.28 -9.53
CA GLU A 22 -8.23 7.32 -8.70
C GLU A 22 -7.20 8.38 -8.35
N ILE A 23 -7.63 9.63 -8.28
CA ILE A 23 -6.75 10.78 -8.04
C ILE A 23 -7.11 11.42 -6.70
N ILE A 24 -6.15 11.47 -5.79
CA ILE A 24 -6.21 12.20 -4.53
C ILE A 24 -5.56 13.56 -4.75
N ASN A 25 -6.37 14.62 -4.67
CA ASN A 25 -5.93 16.00 -4.88
C ASN A 25 -6.13 16.87 -3.62
N GLY A 26 -5.66 18.11 -3.68
CA GLY A 26 -5.84 19.08 -2.60
C GLY A 26 -4.67 19.16 -1.61
N ARG A 27 -4.88 19.93 -0.54
CA ARG A 27 -3.82 20.30 0.41
C ARG A 27 -3.28 19.10 1.19
N ASP A 28 -4.17 18.24 1.68
CA ASP A 28 -3.82 17.09 2.52
C ASP A 28 -3.51 15.81 1.72
N ARG A 29 -3.42 15.90 0.38
CA ARG A 29 -3.35 14.72 -0.50
C ARG A 29 -2.23 13.73 -0.14
N ILE A 30 -1.04 14.20 0.21
CA ILE A 30 0.10 13.35 0.59
C ILE A 30 -0.21 12.57 1.87
N VAL A 31 -0.78 13.26 2.86
CA VAL A 31 -1.20 12.64 4.11
C VAL A 31 -2.27 11.59 3.85
N ILE A 32 -3.30 11.94 3.09
CA ILE A 32 -4.41 11.02 2.74
C ILE A 32 -3.89 9.80 1.96
N GLY A 33 -3.02 10.01 0.98
CA GLY A 33 -2.41 8.93 0.19
C GLY A 33 -1.61 7.95 1.04
N ARG A 34 -0.80 8.45 1.99
CA ARG A 34 -0.06 7.60 2.92
C ARG A 34 -0.97 6.85 3.88
N VAL A 35 -1.99 7.51 4.42
CA VAL A 35 -2.98 6.87 5.31
C VAL A 35 -3.74 5.79 4.57
N TYR A 36 -4.17 6.06 3.33
CA TYR A 36 -4.80 5.07 2.45
C TYR A 36 -3.89 3.85 2.22
N TYR A 37 -2.61 4.07 1.93
CA TYR A 37 -1.62 3.01 1.81
C TYR A 37 -1.55 2.16 3.09
N TYR A 38 -1.43 2.78 4.27
CA TYR A 38 -1.34 2.04 5.54
C TYR A 38 -2.64 1.34 5.96
N LEU A 39 -3.80 1.89 5.63
CA LEU A 39 -5.09 1.20 5.80
C LEU A 39 -5.15 -0.04 4.91
N THR A 40 -4.75 0.08 3.65
CA THR A 40 -4.69 -1.06 2.71
C THR A 40 -3.67 -2.10 3.18
N LYS A 41 -2.49 -1.66 3.65
CA LYS A 41 -1.45 -2.53 4.22
C LYS A 41 -1.94 -3.27 5.45
N THR A 42 -2.67 -2.57 6.33
CA THR A 42 -3.30 -3.19 7.51
C THR A 42 -4.26 -4.29 7.07
N ILE A 43 -5.18 -4.00 6.15
CA ILE A 43 -6.13 -5.00 5.62
C ILE A 43 -5.40 -6.21 5.04
N PHE A 44 -4.34 -5.99 4.26
CA PHE A 44 -3.53 -7.05 3.67
C PHE A 44 -2.85 -7.93 4.73
N LEU A 45 -2.35 -7.32 5.81
CA LEU A 45 -1.60 -8.00 6.88
C LEU A 45 -2.47 -8.73 7.90
N ILE A 46 -3.76 -8.41 8.01
CA ILE A 46 -4.64 -9.07 9.00
C ILE A 46 -4.65 -10.60 8.75
N PRO A 47 -4.29 -11.42 9.75
CA PRO A 47 -4.31 -12.87 9.62
C PRO A 47 -5.74 -13.41 9.66
N ARG A 48 -5.91 -14.68 9.27
CA ARG A 48 -7.15 -15.42 9.51
C ARG A 48 -7.33 -15.64 11.02
N LEU A 49 -8.56 -15.54 11.53
CA LEU A 49 -8.84 -15.51 12.97
C LEU A 49 -9.60 -16.75 13.48
N TYR A 50 -9.66 -17.83 12.70
CA TYR A 50 -10.36 -19.06 13.09
C TYR A 50 -9.66 -19.87 14.21
N GLY A 51 -8.45 -19.51 14.62
CA GLY A 51 -7.67 -20.21 15.65
C GLY A 51 -7.86 -19.71 17.08
N ILE A 52 -8.78 -18.77 17.31
CA ILE A 52 -9.00 -18.19 18.65
C ILE A 52 -9.84 -19.08 19.55
N THR A 53 -9.56 -19.04 20.86
CA THR A 53 -10.42 -19.66 21.86
C THR A 53 -11.68 -18.81 22.04
N ALA A 54 -12.84 -19.30 21.59
CA ALA A 54 -14.09 -18.54 21.66
C ALA A 54 -15.16 -19.21 22.53
N LYS A 55 -15.72 -18.44 23.47
CA LYS A 55 -16.97 -18.83 24.17
C LYS A 55 -18.18 -18.44 23.35
N GLU A 56 -18.13 -17.26 22.73
CA GLU A 56 -19.11 -16.68 21.81
C GLU A 56 -18.41 -16.37 20.47
N PRO A 57 -18.41 -17.31 19.51
CA PRO A 57 -17.59 -17.23 18.29
C PRO A 57 -17.65 -15.89 17.55
N LEU A 58 -18.85 -15.34 17.33
CA LEU A 58 -19.01 -14.10 16.57
C LEU A 58 -18.47 -12.87 17.32
N VAL A 59 -18.78 -12.75 18.61
CA VAL A 59 -18.32 -11.64 19.46
C VAL A 59 -16.81 -11.71 19.65
N ASN A 60 -16.29 -12.91 19.93
CA ASN A 60 -14.85 -13.11 20.08
C ASN A 60 -14.10 -12.84 18.76
N TRP A 61 -14.61 -13.28 17.62
CA TRP A 61 -14.03 -12.98 16.30
C TRP A 61 -14.00 -11.47 16.03
N LYS A 62 -15.11 -10.78 16.29
CA LYS A 62 -15.21 -9.32 16.11
C LYS A 62 -14.19 -8.58 16.98
N ASN A 63 -14.13 -8.90 18.27
CA ASN A 63 -13.22 -8.25 19.21
C ASN A 63 -11.76 -8.51 18.84
N GLU A 64 -11.45 -9.74 18.40
CA GLU A 64 -10.10 -10.07 17.94
C GLU A 64 -9.75 -9.31 16.65
N PHE A 65 -10.68 -9.19 15.70
CA PHE A 65 -10.48 -8.43 14.47
C PHE A 65 -10.20 -6.96 14.79
N GLU A 66 -11.01 -6.33 15.65
CA GLU A 66 -10.80 -4.94 16.09
C GLU A 66 -9.43 -4.75 16.74
N ARG A 67 -9.04 -5.69 17.62
CA ARG A 67 -7.74 -5.69 18.30
C ARG A 67 -6.58 -5.79 17.32
N GLN A 68 -6.62 -6.76 16.40
CA GLN A 68 -5.57 -6.99 15.41
C GLN A 68 -5.46 -5.82 14.43
N PHE A 69 -6.59 -5.35 13.90
CA PHE A 69 -6.64 -4.19 13.01
C PHE A 69 -6.01 -2.96 13.67
N THR A 70 -6.45 -2.63 14.89
CA THR A 70 -5.95 -1.47 15.63
C THR A 70 -4.46 -1.61 15.94
N HIS A 71 -4.02 -2.79 16.38
CA HIS A 71 -2.63 -3.04 16.72
C HIS A 71 -1.71 -2.89 15.49
N ILE A 72 -2.05 -3.53 14.38
CA ILE A 72 -1.27 -3.46 13.14
C ILE A 72 -1.21 -2.01 12.65
N LEU A 73 -2.36 -1.33 12.54
CA LEU A 73 -2.41 0.05 12.06
C LEU A 73 -1.62 1.00 12.96
N THR A 74 -1.72 0.84 14.28
CA THR A 74 -0.95 1.64 15.25
C THR A 74 0.55 1.47 15.02
N ASN A 75 1.03 0.23 14.90
CA ASN A 75 2.45 -0.05 14.69
C ASN A 75 2.95 0.55 13.38
N GLU A 76 2.22 0.35 12.29
CA GLU A 76 2.59 0.84 10.96
C GLU A 76 2.63 2.38 10.92
N LEU A 77 1.62 3.05 11.48
CA LEU A 77 1.59 4.52 11.55
C LEU A 77 2.64 5.09 12.52
N SER A 78 2.99 4.37 13.59
CA SER A 78 4.06 4.76 14.51
C SER A 78 5.40 4.82 13.77
N LEU A 79 5.72 3.75 13.03
CA LEU A 79 6.95 3.66 12.25
C LEU A 79 7.00 4.72 11.16
N ALA A 80 5.85 5.05 10.56
CA ALA A 80 5.72 6.10 9.56
C ALA A 80 5.70 7.53 10.13
N LYS A 81 5.68 7.70 11.46
CA LYS A 81 5.49 8.98 12.16
C LYS A 81 4.20 9.71 11.75
N LEU A 82 3.11 8.96 11.57
CA LEU A 82 1.80 9.48 11.15
C LEU A 82 0.75 9.46 12.28
N LEU A 83 1.11 9.06 13.50
CA LEU A 83 0.18 9.06 14.64
C LEU A 83 -0.21 10.46 15.14
N THR A 84 0.55 11.49 14.78
CA THR A 84 0.24 12.88 15.15
C THR A 84 -0.89 13.49 14.33
N LEU A 85 -1.42 12.75 13.35
CA LEU A 85 -2.51 13.21 12.51
C LEU A 85 -3.85 13.15 13.24
N GLU A 86 -4.76 14.04 12.84
CA GLU A 86 -6.16 13.99 13.23
C GLU A 86 -7.01 13.65 12.01
N LEU A 87 -7.56 12.44 11.99
CA LEU A 87 -8.41 12.01 10.89
C LEU A 87 -9.40 10.93 11.30
N TYR A 88 -10.43 10.80 10.47
CA TYR A 88 -11.41 9.74 10.51
C TYR A 88 -11.22 8.84 9.27
N PHE A 89 -11.45 7.55 9.42
CA PHE A 89 -11.52 6.62 8.31
C PHE A 89 -12.72 5.67 8.44
N LYS A 90 -13.24 5.26 7.28
CA LYS A 90 -14.27 4.23 7.17
C LYS A 90 -13.96 3.30 6.02
N ILE A 91 -13.79 2.02 6.32
CA ILE A 91 -13.65 0.96 5.32
C ILE A 91 -14.98 0.24 5.22
N THR A 92 -15.56 0.19 4.03
CA THR A 92 -16.88 -0.38 3.77
C THR A 92 -16.77 -1.58 2.85
N SER A 93 -17.27 -2.72 3.29
CA SER A 93 -17.56 -3.92 2.48
C SER A 93 -19.06 -4.22 2.51
N PRO A 94 -19.56 -5.17 1.68
CA PRO A 94 -20.95 -5.61 1.73
C PRO A 94 -21.37 -6.15 3.12
N LYS A 95 -20.54 -6.99 3.75
CA LYS A 95 -20.88 -7.65 5.02
C LYS A 95 -20.53 -6.87 6.28
N MET A 96 -19.57 -5.96 6.22
CA MET A 96 -19.13 -5.19 7.39
C MET A 96 -18.56 -3.80 7.06
N SER A 97 -18.57 -2.92 8.06
CA SER A 97 -17.82 -1.65 8.07
C SER A 97 -16.75 -1.69 9.16
N ILE A 98 -15.62 -1.04 8.91
CA ILE A 98 -14.63 -0.69 9.93
C ILE A 98 -14.64 0.83 10.01
N ILE A 99 -14.93 1.37 11.18
CA ILE A 99 -14.96 2.80 11.44
C ILE A 99 -13.87 3.10 12.45
N GLY A 100 -13.01 4.08 12.16
CA GLY A 100 -11.96 4.44 13.09
C GLY A 100 -11.50 5.88 13.00
N THR A 101 -10.69 6.24 13.97
CA THR A 101 -10.11 7.57 14.13
C THR A 101 -8.64 7.45 14.48
N ILE A 102 -7.86 8.43 14.05
CA ILE A 102 -6.51 8.69 14.52
C ILE A 102 -6.57 10.06 15.19
N GLN A 103 -6.38 10.10 16.50
CA GLN A 103 -6.43 11.34 17.28
C GLN A 103 -5.51 11.20 18.49
N ASN A 104 -4.83 12.28 18.87
CA ASN A 104 -4.00 12.34 20.08
C ASN A 104 -2.97 11.21 20.19
N GLY A 105 -2.34 10.82 19.07
CA GLY A 105 -1.33 9.76 19.05
C GLY A 105 -1.89 8.33 19.18
N LYS A 106 -3.21 8.15 19.05
CA LYS A 106 -3.87 6.85 19.19
C LYS A 106 -4.72 6.53 17.98
N VAL A 107 -4.82 5.23 17.69
CA VAL A 107 -5.76 4.67 16.72
C VAL A 107 -6.89 4.00 17.48
N GLU A 108 -8.12 4.29 17.11
CA GLU A 108 -9.30 3.57 17.57
C GLU A 108 -10.05 3.04 16.35
N ALA A 109 -10.45 1.77 16.37
CA ALA A 109 -11.25 1.18 15.31
C ALA A 109 -12.35 0.29 15.89
N LYS A 110 -13.53 0.34 15.29
CA LYS A 110 -14.70 -0.49 15.60
C LYS A 110 -15.24 -1.12 14.35
N VAL A 111 -15.69 -2.36 14.47
CA VAL A 111 -16.32 -3.13 13.42
C VAL A 111 -17.83 -3.09 13.60
N GLU A 112 -18.53 -2.83 12.50
CA GLU A 112 -19.98 -2.92 12.39
C GLU A 112 -20.31 -4.07 11.45
N LEU A 113 -21.01 -5.09 11.96
CA LEU A 113 -21.43 -6.25 11.20
C LEU A 113 -22.79 -5.93 10.58
N LYS A 114 -22.84 -5.82 9.25
CA LYS A 114 -24.07 -5.48 8.50
C LYS A 114 -24.90 -6.72 8.18
N VAL A 115 -24.21 -7.84 7.97
CA VAL A 115 -24.80 -9.15 7.66
C VAL A 115 -24.20 -10.17 8.62
N LEU A 116 -25.05 -11.06 9.13
CA LEU A 116 -24.64 -12.15 10.01
C LEU A 116 -24.50 -13.45 9.20
N PRO A 117 -23.48 -14.27 9.47
CA PRO A 117 -23.38 -15.60 8.87
C PRO A 117 -24.50 -16.50 9.39
N GLU A 118 -24.99 -17.39 8.52
CA GLU A 118 -25.88 -18.48 8.92
C GLU A 118 -25.05 -19.54 9.66
N LEU A 119 -25.40 -19.78 10.93
CA LEU A 119 -24.76 -20.77 11.80
C LEU A 119 -25.82 -21.80 12.22
N GLU A 120 -25.50 -23.09 12.11
CA GLU A 120 -26.40 -24.14 12.59
C GLU A 120 -26.40 -24.17 14.12
N LEU A 121 -27.58 -24.36 14.74
CA LEU A 121 -27.79 -24.29 16.20
C LEU A 121 -26.96 -25.30 17.02
N GLN A 122 -26.41 -26.34 16.40
CA GLN A 122 -25.62 -27.39 17.05
C GLN A 122 -24.17 -27.47 16.53
N GLU A 123 -23.69 -26.44 15.85
CA GLU A 123 -22.32 -26.44 15.35
C GLU A 123 -21.27 -26.44 16.48
N ASP A 124 -20.21 -27.23 16.25
CA ASP A 124 -18.98 -27.10 17.01
C ASP A 124 -18.42 -25.67 16.89
N LYS A 125 -18.01 -25.09 18.01
CA LYS A 125 -17.53 -23.70 18.09
C LYS A 125 -16.35 -23.41 17.16
N ILE A 126 -15.48 -24.38 16.93
CA ILE A 126 -14.34 -24.26 16.00
C ILE A 126 -14.85 -24.17 14.57
N ARG A 127 -15.83 -25.01 14.21
CA ARG A 127 -16.45 -24.97 12.88
C ARG A 127 -17.17 -23.64 12.65
N SER A 128 -17.90 -23.14 13.66
CA SER A 128 -18.52 -21.82 13.59
C SER A 128 -17.50 -20.71 13.39
N LEU A 129 -16.36 -20.73 14.08
CA LEU A 129 -15.28 -19.75 13.87
C LEU A 129 -14.73 -19.77 12.44
N VAL A 130 -14.49 -20.95 11.87
CA VAL A 130 -14.03 -21.09 10.48
C VAL A 130 -15.07 -20.53 9.50
N LYS A 131 -16.36 -20.80 9.72
CA LYS A 131 -17.46 -20.26 8.90
C LYS A 131 -17.55 -18.73 9.01
N ILE A 132 -17.55 -18.17 10.22
CA ILE A 132 -17.57 -16.73 10.48
C ILE A 132 -16.38 -16.04 9.78
N ASP A 133 -15.18 -16.57 10.00
CA ASP A 133 -13.96 -16.01 9.44
C ASP A 133 -13.97 -16.06 7.91
N SER A 134 -14.37 -17.19 7.31
CA SER A 134 -14.49 -17.30 5.85
C SER A 134 -15.57 -16.40 5.28
N PHE A 135 -16.69 -16.25 5.98
CA PHE A 135 -17.81 -15.42 5.57
C PHE A 135 -17.42 -13.94 5.47
N TYR A 136 -16.73 -13.39 6.47
CA TYR A 136 -16.32 -11.99 6.45
C TYR A 136 -15.11 -11.75 5.54
N PHE A 137 -14.10 -12.62 5.57
CA PHE A 137 -12.91 -12.43 4.74
C PHE A 137 -13.15 -12.62 3.24
N SER A 138 -14.23 -13.27 2.80
CA SER A 138 -14.55 -13.38 1.37
C SER A 138 -14.79 -12.03 0.70
N ASP A 139 -15.19 -11.02 1.49
CA ASP A 139 -15.55 -9.68 1.00
C ASP A 139 -14.47 -8.64 1.31
N ILE A 140 -13.43 -9.04 2.06
CA ILE A 140 -12.28 -8.20 2.36
C ILE A 140 -11.32 -8.29 1.17
N ASN A 141 -11.19 -7.17 0.47
CA ASN A 141 -10.32 -7.06 -0.69
C ASN A 141 -8.85 -6.91 -0.25
N LYS A 142 -8.17 -8.05 -0.02
CA LYS A 142 -6.76 -8.13 0.42
C LYS A 142 -5.77 -7.91 -0.73
N LYS A 143 -5.86 -6.77 -1.41
CA LYS A 143 -4.86 -6.38 -2.42
C LYS A 143 -3.51 -6.08 -1.76
N ARG A 144 -2.41 -6.43 -2.43
CA ARG A 144 -1.07 -6.10 -1.95
C ARG A 144 -0.79 -4.61 -2.23
N PRO A 145 -0.46 -3.80 -1.22
CA PRO A 145 -0.22 -2.38 -1.42
C PRO A 145 1.26 -2.09 -1.67
N TYR A 146 1.50 -1.12 -2.55
CA TYR A 146 2.79 -0.51 -2.83
C TYR A 146 2.67 1.00 -2.76
N ILE A 147 3.75 1.69 -2.40
CA ILE A 147 3.80 3.15 -2.38
C ILE A 147 5.10 3.64 -3.03
N ILE A 148 4.96 4.61 -3.93
CA ILE A 148 6.07 5.30 -4.60
C ILE A 148 6.06 6.76 -4.11
N PRO A 149 6.99 7.15 -3.21
CA PRO A 149 7.03 8.51 -2.65
C PRO A 149 7.42 9.58 -3.69
N ALA A 150 7.07 10.84 -3.41
CA ALA A 150 7.44 11.96 -4.30
C ALA A 150 8.98 12.12 -4.39
N ILE A 151 9.68 11.84 -3.30
CA ILE A 151 11.14 11.92 -3.20
C ILE A 151 11.87 10.70 -3.79
N ARG A 152 11.18 9.85 -4.56
CA ARG A 152 11.69 8.57 -5.08
C ARG A 152 13.05 8.66 -5.76
N ALA A 153 13.32 9.70 -6.56
CA ALA A 153 14.59 9.83 -7.27
C ALA A 153 15.79 9.85 -6.29
N GLY A 154 15.68 10.68 -5.24
CA GLY A 154 16.69 10.74 -4.19
C GLY A 154 16.77 9.46 -3.36
N LEU A 155 15.64 8.78 -3.09
CA LEU A 155 15.63 7.50 -2.38
C LEU A 155 16.31 6.39 -3.18
N VAL A 156 15.99 6.27 -4.47
CA VAL A 156 16.63 5.29 -5.36
C VAL A 156 18.12 5.56 -5.45
N ALA A 157 18.53 6.80 -5.70
CA ALA A 157 19.95 7.16 -5.73
C ALA A 157 20.65 6.82 -4.41
N SER A 158 20.04 7.13 -3.26
CA SER A 158 20.67 6.90 -1.95
C SER A 158 20.72 5.42 -1.54
N PHE A 159 19.75 4.63 -1.98
CA PHE A 159 19.56 3.25 -1.53
C PHE A 159 19.73 2.21 -2.65
N TYR A 160 20.32 2.57 -3.79
CA TYR A 160 20.45 1.67 -4.95
C TYR A 160 21.11 0.32 -4.62
N LYS A 161 22.03 0.29 -3.65
CA LYS A 161 22.70 -0.95 -3.19
C LYS A 161 21.77 -1.95 -2.50
N PHE A 162 20.60 -1.52 -2.04
CA PHE A 162 19.59 -2.37 -1.40
C PHE A 162 18.58 -2.95 -2.40
N LEU A 163 18.63 -2.52 -3.66
CA LEU A 163 17.69 -2.97 -4.69
C LEU A 163 17.98 -4.39 -5.20
N PRO A 164 19.24 -4.81 -5.47
CA PRO A 164 19.53 -6.17 -5.91
C PRO A 164 19.13 -7.21 -4.87
N ILE A 165 18.51 -8.30 -5.31
CA ILE A 165 18.25 -9.46 -4.45
C ILE A 165 19.58 -10.09 -4.00
N ARG A 166 19.70 -10.31 -2.69
CA ARG A 166 20.86 -10.97 -2.08
C ARG A 166 20.37 -12.19 -1.30
N PHE A 167 20.86 -13.37 -1.69
CA PHE A 167 20.34 -14.64 -1.19
C PHE A 167 20.73 -14.94 0.26
N GLU A 168 21.74 -14.27 0.84
CA GLU A 168 22.14 -14.43 2.25
C GLU A 168 22.61 -13.11 2.89
N GLY A 169 22.25 -12.91 4.16
CA GLY A 169 22.88 -11.92 5.07
C GLY A 169 22.67 -10.43 4.76
N ALA A 170 21.98 -10.06 3.69
CA ALA A 170 21.79 -8.66 3.35
C ALA A 170 20.74 -8.00 4.26
N PRO A 171 21.11 -6.99 5.06
CA PRO A 171 20.12 -6.24 5.81
C PRO A 171 19.28 -5.43 4.82
N GLY A 172 17.97 -5.71 4.77
CA GLY A 172 17.03 -4.76 4.18
C GLY A 172 17.03 -3.44 4.94
N ILE A 173 16.41 -2.41 4.39
CA ILE A 173 16.29 -1.13 5.10
C ILE A 173 15.45 -1.34 6.37
N PRO A 174 15.91 -0.90 7.56
CA PRO A 174 15.15 -1.03 8.79
C PRO A 174 13.74 -0.45 8.69
N LYS A 175 12.72 -1.21 9.15
CA LYS A 175 11.31 -0.77 9.15
C LYS A 175 11.07 0.54 9.91
N THR A 176 11.98 0.92 10.81
CA THR A 176 11.96 2.19 11.55
C THR A 176 12.13 3.43 10.65
N LEU A 177 12.58 3.27 9.40
CA LEU A 177 12.57 4.35 8.40
C LEU A 177 11.19 4.53 7.73
N GLY A 178 10.17 3.80 8.17
CA GLY A 178 8.78 3.98 7.76
C GLY A 178 8.61 3.82 6.25
N ILE A 179 8.03 4.84 5.62
CA ILE A 179 7.71 4.85 4.18
C ILE A 179 8.93 4.60 3.27
N ILE A 180 10.13 5.00 3.71
CA ILE A 180 11.37 4.76 2.95
C ILE A 180 11.66 3.25 2.89
N SER A 181 11.55 2.58 4.04
CA SER A 181 11.76 1.14 4.13
C SER A 181 10.71 0.39 3.32
N ASP A 182 9.44 0.79 3.43
CA ASP A 182 8.35 0.20 2.66
C ASP A 182 8.55 0.33 1.14
N PHE A 183 9.01 1.49 0.67
CA PHE A 183 9.28 1.73 -0.75
C PHE A 183 10.48 0.91 -1.24
N ILE A 184 11.66 1.05 -0.61
CA ILE A 184 12.87 0.40 -1.10
C ILE A 184 12.80 -1.12 -0.95
N ASN A 185 12.33 -1.63 0.19
CA ASN A 185 12.24 -3.07 0.40
C ASN A 185 11.17 -3.75 -0.46
N SER A 186 10.26 -2.99 -1.08
CA SER A 186 9.30 -3.54 -2.05
C SER A 186 9.81 -3.50 -3.49
N MET A 187 10.92 -2.81 -3.75
CA MET A 187 11.60 -2.72 -5.04
C MET A 187 12.86 -3.59 -5.06
N VAL A 188 12.66 -4.92 -5.13
CA VAL A 188 13.74 -5.90 -5.14
C VAL A 188 13.98 -6.41 -6.56
N LEU A 189 15.15 -6.10 -7.12
CA LEU A 189 15.54 -6.46 -8.48
C LEU A 189 16.13 -7.89 -8.49
N PRO A 190 15.54 -8.82 -9.26
CA PRO A 190 16.06 -10.18 -9.37
C PRO A 190 17.42 -10.20 -10.10
N GLN A 191 18.20 -11.25 -9.87
CA GLN A 191 19.44 -11.48 -10.63
C GLN A 191 19.15 -11.49 -12.14
N GLY A 192 19.98 -10.80 -12.92
CA GLY A 192 19.78 -10.61 -14.36
C GLY A 192 18.74 -9.54 -14.75
N TYR A 193 18.23 -8.75 -13.79
CA TYR A 193 17.34 -7.63 -14.10
C TYR A 193 18.00 -6.65 -15.09
N SER A 194 17.25 -6.30 -16.13
CA SER A 194 17.62 -5.29 -17.13
C SER A 194 16.34 -4.64 -17.64
N GLU A 195 16.33 -3.31 -17.69
CA GLU A 195 15.18 -2.53 -18.11
C GLU A 195 15.61 -1.22 -18.77
N GLU A 196 14.81 -0.72 -19.71
CA GLU A 196 15.06 0.57 -20.38
C GLU A 196 14.12 1.64 -19.81
N VAL A 197 14.69 2.80 -19.46
CA VAL A 197 13.98 3.97 -18.92
C VAL A 197 14.51 5.22 -19.62
N LEU A 198 13.67 5.90 -20.40
CA LEU A 198 14.04 7.09 -21.19
C LEU A 198 15.28 6.86 -22.08
N ALA A 199 15.34 5.71 -22.76
CA ALA A 199 16.48 5.27 -23.58
C ALA A 199 17.78 4.98 -22.81
N HIS A 200 17.75 4.98 -21.47
CA HIS A 200 18.85 4.55 -20.61
C HIS A 200 18.61 3.13 -20.10
N LYS A 201 19.66 2.30 -20.08
CA LYS A 201 19.56 0.91 -19.64
C LYS A 201 19.92 0.80 -18.15
N ILE A 202 18.95 0.37 -17.35
CA ILE A 202 19.15 0.04 -15.93
C ILE A 202 19.32 -1.47 -15.78
N TYR A 203 20.43 -1.92 -15.20
CA TYR A 203 20.72 -3.35 -15.05
C TYR A 203 21.56 -3.65 -13.81
N ILE A 204 21.59 -4.92 -13.41
CA ILE A 204 22.44 -5.39 -12.31
C ILE A 204 23.77 -5.89 -12.87
N LYS A 205 24.87 -5.45 -12.25
CA LYS A 205 26.22 -5.96 -12.47
C LYS A 205 26.98 -5.95 -11.15
N ASP A 206 27.68 -7.03 -10.83
CA ASP A 206 28.51 -7.16 -9.62
C ASP A 206 27.76 -6.79 -8.32
N ASP A 207 26.50 -7.24 -8.18
CA ASP A 207 25.59 -6.95 -7.06
C ASP A 207 25.30 -5.46 -6.80
N GLU A 208 25.52 -4.61 -7.80
CA GLU A 208 25.16 -3.21 -7.83
C GLU A 208 24.25 -2.91 -9.04
N VAL A 209 23.57 -1.76 -8.98
CA VAL A 209 22.68 -1.31 -10.06
C VAL A 209 23.38 -0.21 -10.85
N TYR A 210 23.41 -0.39 -12.17
CA TYR A 210 24.00 0.52 -13.13
C TYR A 210 22.92 1.16 -14.00
N CYS A 211 23.20 2.36 -14.49
CA CYS A 211 22.51 3.05 -15.55
C CYS A 211 23.53 3.32 -16.65
N ASP A 212 23.38 2.64 -17.79
CA ASP A 212 24.38 2.58 -18.86
C ASP A 212 25.77 2.19 -18.32
N ASP A 213 26.76 3.08 -18.42
CA ASP A 213 28.14 2.85 -17.98
C ASP A 213 28.42 3.34 -16.55
N ASN A 214 27.43 3.95 -15.87
CA ASN A 214 27.59 4.54 -14.55
C ASN A 214 26.79 3.80 -13.47
N ILE A 215 27.22 3.90 -12.21
CA ILE A 215 26.39 3.47 -11.07
C ILE A 215 25.08 4.27 -11.05
N LEU A 216 23.97 3.62 -10.68
CA LEU A 216 22.62 4.21 -10.72
C LEU A 216 22.54 5.54 -9.96
N TYR A 217 23.31 5.70 -8.88
CA TYR A 217 23.41 6.96 -8.12
C TYR A 217 23.64 8.21 -8.98
N ASN A 218 24.38 8.08 -10.09
CA ASN A 218 24.74 9.19 -10.97
C ASN A 218 23.74 9.41 -12.12
N ALA A 219 22.66 8.62 -12.22
CA ALA A 219 21.67 8.78 -13.28
C ALA A 219 20.88 10.08 -13.13
N ASP A 220 20.33 10.57 -14.24
CA ASP A 220 19.50 11.78 -14.24
C ASP A 220 18.26 11.61 -13.36
N SER A 221 17.82 12.73 -12.77
CA SER A 221 16.68 12.74 -11.86
C SER A 221 15.39 12.25 -12.54
N SER A 222 15.22 12.49 -13.83
CA SER A 222 14.10 11.97 -14.65
C SER A 222 14.14 10.45 -14.76
N VAL A 223 15.31 9.86 -15.05
CA VAL A 223 15.50 8.40 -15.10
C VAL A 223 15.24 7.78 -13.73
N LEU A 224 15.85 8.32 -12.68
CA LEU A 224 15.66 7.86 -11.30
C LEU A 224 14.22 8.01 -10.81
N SER A 225 13.52 9.04 -11.29
CA SER A 225 12.12 9.30 -10.99
C SER A 225 11.19 8.31 -11.69
N LEU A 226 11.44 8.01 -12.97
CA LEU A 226 10.59 7.14 -13.76
C LEU A 226 10.85 5.65 -13.49
N PHE A 227 12.08 5.27 -13.14
CA PHE A 227 12.47 3.88 -12.94
C PHE A 227 11.59 3.09 -11.96
N PRO A 228 11.29 3.58 -10.74
CA PRO A 228 10.39 2.88 -9.83
C PRO A 228 8.98 2.71 -10.41
N ILE A 229 8.48 3.71 -11.13
CA ILE A 229 7.16 3.66 -11.75
C ILE A 229 7.14 2.56 -12.83
N VAL A 230 8.17 2.50 -13.68
CA VAL A 230 8.34 1.43 -14.68
C VAL A 230 8.39 0.07 -14.01
N TYR A 231 9.23 -0.06 -12.98
CA TYR A 231 9.40 -1.30 -12.24
C TYR A 231 8.06 -1.81 -11.68
N PHE A 232 7.32 -0.97 -10.94
CA PHE A 232 6.06 -1.41 -10.31
C PHE A 232 4.96 -1.69 -11.34
N ILE A 233 4.89 -0.93 -12.42
CA ILE A 233 3.87 -1.14 -13.46
C ILE A 233 4.09 -2.45 -14.21
N LYS A 234 5.35 -2.81 -14.49
CA LYS A 234 5.69 -4.06 -15.19
C LYS A 234 5.60 -5.30 -14.29
N ASN A 235 5.91 -5.16 -13.00
CA ASN A 235 5.98 -6.28 -12.06
C ASN A 235 4.73 -6.48 -11.20
N SER A 236 3.72 -5.63 -11.34
CA SER A 236 2.46 -5.74 -10.59
C SER A 236 1.38 -6.55 -11.33
N SER A 237 0.43 -7.03 -10.54
CA SER A 237 -0.72 -7.84 -10.92
C SER A 237 -2.04 -7.11 -10.65
N ASN A 238 -3.15 -7.68 -11.12
CA ASN A 238 -4.49 -7.14 -10.84
C ASN A 238 -4.87 -7.14 -9.34
N ASN A 239 -4.14 -7.93 -8.53
CA ASN A 239 -4.34 -8.03 -7.09
C ASN A 239 -3.51 -7.00 -6.31
N ASP A 240 -2.86 -6.06 -6.99
CA ASP A 240 -2.04 -5.04 -6.35
C ASP A 240 -2.70 -3.64 -6.42
N ILE A 241 -2.33 -2.79 -5.47
CA ILE A 241 -2.68 -1.36 -5.44
C ILE A 241 -1.37 -0.58 -5.33
N ILE A 242 -1.14 0.37 -6.23
CA ILE A 242 0.06 1.22 -6.22
C ILE A 242 -0.38 2.65 -5.95
N VAL A 243 0.10 3.22 -4.85
CA VAL A 243 -0.05 4.64 -4.51
C VAL A 243 1.17 5.40 -5.04
N ILE A 244 0.98 6.39 -5.90
CA ILE A 244 2.09 7.17 -6.48
C ILE A 244 1.97 8.62 -6.06
N GLU A 245 2.92 9.09 -5.25
CA GLU A 245 3.02 10.48 -4.82
C GLU A 245 3.70 11.34 -5.89
N GLN A 246 3.01 12.40 -6.34
CA GLN A 246 3.50 13.33 -7.36
C GLN A 246 4.15 12.59 -8.54
N PRO A 247 3.39 11.75 -9.25
CA PRO A 247 3.92 11.00 -10.40
C PRO A 247 4.63 11.89 -11.41
N GLU A 248 4.24 13.16 -11.54
CA GLU A 248 4.83 14.17 -12.42
C GLU A 248 6.23 14.69 -12.03
N VAL A 249 6.68 14.48 -10.78
CA VAL A 249 7.91 15.13 -10.28
C VAL A 249 9.16 14.70 -11.06
N HIS A 250 9.97 15.68 -11.48
CA HIS A 250 11.16 15.49 -12.32
C HIS A 250 10.87 14.91 -13.72
N LEU A 251 9.61 14.99 -14.18
CA LEU A 251 9.16 14.46 -15.47
C LEU A 251 8.38 15.51 -16.28
N GLU A 252 8.69 16.79 -16.09
CA GLU A 252 8.01 17.90 -16.76
C GLU A 252 8.06 17.79 -18.29
N GLU A 253 9.17 17.29 -18.83
CA GLU A 253 9.38 17.05 -20.27
C GLU A 253 8.86 15.69 -20.75
N PHE A 254 8.49 14.78 -19.84
CA PHE A 254 8.14 13.39 -20.12
C PHE A 254 6.70 13.04 -19.71
N LYS A 255 5.80 14.04 -19.66
CA LYS A 255 4.41 13.85 -19.24
C LYS A 255 3.64 12.84 -20.08
N GLU A 256 3.86 12.79 -21.39
CA GLU A 256 3.19 11.82 -22.26
C GLU A 256 3.70 10.39 -22.02
N THR A 257 5.02 10.20 -21.90
CA THR A 257 5.63 8.92 -21.52
C THR A 257 5.06 8.40 -20.19
N LEU A 258 4.93 9.29 -19.20
CA LEU A 258 4.32 8.95 -17.91
C LEU A 258 2.86 8.50 -18.07
N LYS A 259 2.04 9.22 -18.85
CA LYS A 259 0.64 8.84 -19.10
C LYS A 259 0.51 7.47 -19.77
N GLU A 260 1.30 7.22 -20.81
CA GLU A 260 1.32 5.93 -21.50
C GLU A 260 1.69 4.80 -20.55
N LEU A 261 2.71 5.01 -19.73
CA LEU A 261 3.16 4.04 -18.76
C LEU A 261 2.05 3.74 -17.72
N LEU A 262 1.39 4.77 -17.15
CA LEU A 262 0.32 4.59 -16.19
C LEU A 262 -0.86 3.79 -16.76
N LYS A 263 -1.20 3.98 -18.05
CA LYS A 263 -2.24 3.21 -18.76
C LYS A 263 -1.93 1.73 -18.89
N MET A 264 -0.65 1.35 -18.91
CA MET A 264 -0.22 -0.05 -19.02
C MET A 264 -0.40 -0.84 -17.71
N SER A 265 -0.68 -0.17 -16.59
CA SER A 265 -0.77 -0.82 -15.28
C SER A 265 -1.87 -1.90 -15.23
N LYS A 266 -1.51 -3.05 -14.67
CA LYS A 266 -2.45 -4.11 -14.28
C LYS A 266 -3.05 -3.87 -12.89
N ALA A 267 -2.25 -3.30 -11.99
CA ALA A 267 -2.67 -2.92 -10.66
C ALA A 267 -3.65 -1.74 -10.69
N LYS A 268 -4.42 -1.59 -9.60
CA LYS A 268 -5.16 -0.36 -9.35
C LYS A 268 -4.15 0.75 -9.02
N LEU A 269 -4.27 1.88 -9.70
CA LEU A 269 -3.45 3.06 -9.43
C LEU A 269 -4.22 4.06 -8.57
N VAL A 270 -3.54 4.61 -7.57
CA VAL A 270 -4.02 5.75 -6.79
C VAL A 270 -2.96 6.85 -6.87
N LEU A 271 -3.27 7.89 -7.65
CA LEU A 271 -2.33 8.98 -7.92
C LEU A 271 -2.57 10.10 -6.93
N VAL A 272 -1.51 10.55 -6.26
CA VAL A 272 -1.55 11.64 -5.30
C VAL A 272 -0.92 12.86 -5.96
N SER A 273 -1.73 13.60 -6.71
CA SER A 273 -1.26 14.70 -7.55
C SER A 273 -2.19 15.92 -7.43
N ASN A 274 -1.62 17.10 -7.66
CA ASN A 274 -2.39 18.32 -7.89
C ASN A 274 -2.64 18.58 -9.38
N GLU A 275 -1.95 17.86 -10.26
CA GLU A 275 -2.12 18.00 -11.68
C GLU A 275 -3.24 17.07 -12.18
N ALA A 276 -3.99 17.54 -13.17
CA ALA A 276 -4.92 16.68 -13.89
C ALA A 276 -4.12 15.72 -14.77
N ILE A 277 -3.85 14.53 -14.24
CA ILE A 277 -3.21 13.45 -15.00
C ILE A 277 -4.32 12.58 -15.57
N SER A 278 -4.67 12.80 -16.84
CA SER A 278 -5.61 11.94 -17.55
C SER A 278 -4.95 10.60 -17.85
N THR A 279 -5.31 9.58 -17.07
CA THR A 279 -5.01 8.16 -17.35
C THR A 279 -6.10 7.54 -18.20
#